data_AF-A0A833MZ67-F1
#
_entry.id   AF-A0A833MZ67-F1
#
_cell.length_a   1.000
_cell.length_b   1.000
_cell.length_c   1.000
_cell.angle_alpha   90.00
_cell.angle_beta   90.00
_cell.angle_gamma   90.00
#
_symmetry.space_group_name_H-M   'P 1'
#
loop_
_entity.id
_entity.type
_entity.pdbx_description
1 polymer ?
#
loop_
_entity_poly.entity_id
_entity_poly.type
_entity_poly.pdbx_seq_one_letter_code
_entity_poly.pdbx_strand_id
1 'polypeptide(L)'
;MAGRIITALALAGLAGPALAAPCTPPTPPPAEARPEKPKLPEKPACLDKKDGCPGWEAYSYNDAIKAYNAQAQAFQSIAGAYVQKLNAYVKASSDYAQCEVKALQQ
;
A
#
# COMPACT_ATOMS: atom_id res chain seq x y z
N MET A 1 -6.55 18.69 73.84
CA MET A 1 -6.25 18.75 72.40
C MET A 1 -5.60 17.42 72.02
N ALA A 2 -6.37 16.47 71.49
CA ALA A 2 -5.90 15.11 71.19
C ALA A 2 -5.78 14.96 69.66
N GLY A 3 -4.54 14.85 69.17
CA GLY A 3 -4.22 14.69 67.76
C GLY A 3 -4.47 13.26 67.29
N ARG A 4 -5.26 13.08 66.23
CA ARG A 4 -5.43 11.80 65.53
C ARG A 4 -4.42 11.74 64.39
N ILE A 5 -3.44 10.86 64.52
CA ILE A 5 -2.56 10.44 63.42
C ILE A 5 -3.34 9.39 62.62
N ILE A 6 -3.68 9.69 61.37
CA ILE A 6 -4.22 8.70 60.42
C ILE A 6 -3.09 8.37 59.45
N THR A 7 -2.45 7.22 59.64
CA THR A 7 -1.49 6.64 58.71
C THR A 7 -2.27 5.86 57.67
N ALA A 8 -2.48 6.45 56.48
CA ALA A 8 -3.04 5.73 55.34
C ALA A 8 -1.94 4.91 54.66
N LEU A 9 -2.06 3.58 54.75
CA LEU A 9 -1.19 2.59 54.15
C LEU A 9 -1.37 2.64 52.62
N ALA A 10 -0.36 3.10 51.89
CA ALA A 10 -0.35 3.06 50.43
C ALA A 10 -0.22 1.61 49.96
N LEU A 11 -1.28 1.05 49.38
CA LEU A 11 -1.18 -0.18 48.59
C LEU A 11 -0.43 0.14 47.30
N ALA A 12 0.88 -0.10 47.30
CA ALA A 12 1.65 -0.21 46.09
C ALA A 12 1.18 -1.47 45.33
N GLY A 13 0.28 -1.27 44.37
CA GLY A 13 -0.07 -2.28 43.39
C GLY A 13 1.20 -2.65 42.62
N LEU A 14 1.65 -3.90 42.81
CA LEU A 14 2.62 -4.56 41.96
C LEU A 14 2.03 -4.68 40.55
N ALA A 15 2.15 -3.60 39.76
CA ALA A 15 2.12 -3.72 38.32
C ALA A 15 3.43 -4.42 37.93
N GLY A 16 3.41 -5.76 37.95
CA GLY A 16 4.45 -6.55 37.34
C GLY A 16 4.61 -6.13 35.87
N PRO A 17 5.82 -6.24 35.29
CA PRO A 17 6.04 -5.85 33.92
C PRO A 17 5.06 -6.64 33.05
N ALA A 18 4.15 -5.92 32.38
CA ALA A 18 3.36 -6.52 31.32
C ALA A 18 4.37 -7.05 30.30
N LEU A 19 4.50 -8.38 30.20
CA LEU A 19 5.29 -9.01 29.14
C LEU A 19 4.84 -8.37 27.83
N ALA A 20 5.73 -7.61 27.20
CA ALA A 20 5.43 -6.96 25.94
C ALA A 20 4.94 -8.03 24.97
N ALA A 21 3.75 -7.84 24.40
CA ALA A 21 3.24 -8.75 23.39
C ALA A 21 4.29 -8.88 22.27
N PRO A 22 4.54 -10.09 21.74
CA PRO A 22 5.56 -10.28 20.71
C PRO A 22 5.23 -9.39 19.51
N CYS A 23 6.25 -8.74 18.96
CA CYS A 23 6.11 -7.90 17.77
C CYS A 23 5.67 -8.76 16.60
N THR A 24 4.51 -8.45 16.00
CA THR A 24 3.98 -9.24 14.89
C THR A 24 4.54 -8.72 13.56
N PRO A 25 5.29 -9.54 12.80
CA PRO A 25 5.76 -9.13 11.48
C PRO A 25 4.58 -8.99 10.52
N PRO A 26 4.54 -7.94 9.69
CA PRO A 26 3.47 -7.77 8.71
C PRO A 26 3.63 -8.76 7.56
N THR A 27 2.51 -9.12 6.93
CA THR A 27 2.50 -9.95 5.72
C THR A 27 2.51 -9.07 4.46
N PRO A 28 3.42 -9.31 3.50
CA PRO A 28 3.45 -8.56 2.25
C PRO A 28 2.22 -8.88 1.38
N PRO A 29 1.74 -7.91 0.57
CA PRO A 29 0.75 -8.20 -0.45
C PRO A 29 1.26 -9.29 -1.42
N PRO A 30 0.43 -10.26 -1.83
CA PRO A 30 0.86 -11.31 -2.75
C PRO A 30 1.26 -10.74 -4.11
N ALA A 31 2.22 -11.38 -4.78
CA ALA A 31 2.72 -10.94 -6.07
C ALA A 31 1.64 -11.04 -7.16
N GLU A 32 0.77 -12.04 -7.04
CA GLU A 32 -0.38 -12.30 -7.92
C GLU A 32 -1.44 -11.19 -7.84
N ALA A 33 -1.44 -10.40 -6.76
CA ALA A 33 -2.32 -9.24 -6.65
C ALA A 33 -1.82 -8.01 -7.42
N ARG A 34 -0.63 -8.07 -8.02
CA ARG A 34 -0.10 -6.98 -8.86
C ARG A 34 -0.94 -6.87 -10.13
N PRO A 35 -1.59 -5.72 -10.39
CA PRO A 35 -2.37 -5.55 -11.60
C PRO A 35 -1.51 -5.60 -12.86
N GLU A 36 -2.02 -6.23 -13.91
CA GLU A 36 -1.37 -6.27 -15.22
C GLU A 36 -1.67 -4.99 -16.01
N LYS A 37 -0.62 -4.38 -16.56
CA LYS A 37 -0.76 -3.16 -17.35
C LYS A 37 -1.38 -3.52 -18.72
N PRO A 38 -2.41 -2.77 -19.18
CA PRO A 38 -2.92 -2.92 -20.54
C PRO A 38 -1.82 -2.77 -21.58
N LYS A 39 -1.85 -3.60 -22.62
CA LYS A 39 -0.90 -3.52 -23.74
C LYS A 39 -1.27 -2.35 -24.64
N LEU A 40 -0.29 -1.50 -24.92
CA LEU A 40 -0.47 -0.38 -25.85
C LEU A 40 -0.65 -0.93 -27.27
N PRO A 41 -1.60 -0.42 -28.07
CA PRO A 41 -1.73 -0.78 -29.47
C PRO A 41 -0.44 -0.47 -30.24
N GLU A 42 -0.08 -1.34 -31.17
CA GLU A 42 1.08 -1.11 -32.02
C GLU A 42 0.82 0.07 -32.96
N LYS A 43 1.80 0.98 -33.03
CA LYS A 43 1.69 2.15 -33.90
C LYS A 43 1.88 1.71 -35.36
N PRO A 44 0.90 1.90 -36.25
CA PRO A 44 1.07 1.56 -37.66
C PRO A 44 2.13 2.44 -38.32
N ALA A 45 2.91 1.86 -39.23
CA ALA A 45 4.02 2.52 -39.91
C ALA A 45 3.57 3.69 -40.81
N CYS A 46 2.29 3.70 -41.22
CA CYS A 46 1.73 4.78 -42.03
C CYS A 46 1.56 6.10 -41.26
N LEU A 47 1.51 6.08 -39.91
CA LEU A 47 1.29 7.30 -39.12
C LEU A 47 2.45 8.29 -39.20
N ASP A 48 3.66 7.80 -39.45
CA ASP A 48 4.85 8.64 -39.57
C ASP A 48 5.13 9.07 -41.03
N LYS A 49 4.32 8.62 -42.00
CA LYS A 49 4.49 8.97 -43.41
C LYS A 49 3.88 10.35 -43.69
N LYS A 50 4.51 11.11 -44.60
CA LYS A 50 4.07 12.43 -45.04
C LYS A 50 2.61 12.46 -45.55
N ASP A 51 2.20 11.39 -46.22
CA ASP A 51 0.84 11.27 -46.79
C ASP A 51 -0.17 10.69 -45.77
N GLY A 52 0.29 10.34 -44.57
CA GLY A 52 -0.52 9.76 -43.50
C GLY A 52 -0.94 8.32 -43.74
N CYS A 53 -1.90 7.87 -42.93
CA CYS A 53 -2.50 6.54 -43.05
C CYS A 53 -3.71 6.52 -44.00
N PRO A 54 -3.89 5.45 -44.79
CA PRO A 54 -5.16 5.23 -45.46
C PRO A 54 -6.29 5.17 -44.43
N GLY A 55 -7.47 5.67 -44.81
CA GLY A 55 -8.57 5.92 -43.86
C GLY A 55 -8.88 4.74 -42.95
N TRP A 56 -8.99 3.53 -43.50
CA TRP A 56 -9.30 2.32 -42.72
C TRP A 56 -8.26 2.03 -41.62
N GLU A 57 -6.96 2.17 -41.90
CA GLU A 57 -5.88 1.90 -40.95
C GLU A 57 -5.84 2.95 -39.84
N ALA A 58 -6.09 4.22 -40.20
CA ALA A 58 -6.25 5.30 -39.24
C ALA A 58 -7.45 5.08 -38.30
N TYR A 59 -8.60 4.63 -38.84
CA TYR A 59 -9.79 4.35 -38.03
C TYR A 59 -9.56 3.15 -37.10
N SER A 60 -9.02 2.04 -37.61
CA SER A 60 -8.72 0.86 -36.80
C SER A 60 -7.76 1.16 -35.66
N TYR A 61 -6.70 1.94 -35.92
CA TYR A 61 -5.77 2.35 -34.86
C TYR A 61 -6.44 3.28 -33.84
N ASN A 62 -7.24 4.25 -34.28
CA ASN A 62 -7.97 5.13 -33.37
C ASN A 62 -8.92 4.36 -32.44
N ASP A 63 -9.61 3.35 -32.95
CA ASP A 63 -10.52 2.54 -32.15
C ASP A 63 -9.75 1.62 -31.17
N ALA A 64 -8.61 1.08 -31.58
CA ALA A 64 -7.71 0.37 -30.67
C ALA A 64 -7.20 1.29 -29.54
N ILE A 65 -6.88 2.55 -29.86
CA ILE A 65 -6.45 3.54 -28.86
C ILE A 65 -7.59 3.92 -27.91
N LYS A 66 -8.82 4.10 -28.40
CA LYS A 66 -9.99 4.32 -27.53
C LYS A 66 -10.21 3.15 -26.57
N ALA A 67 -10.11 1.92 -27.08
CA ALA A 67 -10.23 0.72 -26.25
C ALA A 67 -9.12 0.64 -25.20
N TYR A 68 -7.87 0.93 -25.58
CA TYR A 68 -6.75 1.02 -24.65
C TYR A 68 -6.97 2.08 -23.57
N ASN A 69 -7.44 3.28 -23.94
CA ASN A 69 -7.67 4.36 -22.98
C ASN A 69 -8.72 3.98 -21.94
N ALA A 70 -9.79 3.29 -22.34
CA ALA A 70 -10.79 2.78 -21.42
C ALA A 70 -10.19 1.74 -20.44
N GLN A 71 -9.36 0.81 -20.95
CA GLN A 71 -8.66 -0.15 -20.10
C GLN A 71 -7.65 0.53 -19.17
N ALA A 72 -6.93 1.54 -19.65
CA ALA A 72 -5.95 2.29 -18.88
C ALA A 72 -6.62 3.05 -17.72
N GLN A 73 -7.80 3.63 -17.95
CA GLN A 73 -8.58 4.28 -16.89
C GLN A 73 -9.01 3.29 -15.80
N ALA A 74 -9.51 2.11 -16.20
CA ALA A 74 -9.85 1.05 -15.24
C ALA A 74 -8.60 0.57 -14.47
N PHE A 75 -7.47 0.39 -15.18
CA PHE A 75 -6.19 -0.01 -14.61
C PHE A 75 -5.68 0.97 -13.56
N GLN A 76 -5.83 2.29 -13.77
CA GLN A 76 -5.38 3.29 -12.82
C GLN A 76 -5.99 3.12 -11.44
N SER A 77 -7.29 2.81 -11.36
CA SER A 77 -7.98 2.61 -10.08
C SER A 77 -7.44 1.39 -9.33
N ILE A 78 -7.34 0.24 -10.00
CA ILE A 78 -6.85 -1.00 -9.39
C ILE A 78 -5.35 -0.93 -9.04
N ALA A 79 -4.54 -0.26 -9.87
CA ALA A 79 -3.14 -0.01 -9.59
C ALA A 79 -2.98 0.91 -8.38
N GLY A 80 -3.80 1.96 -8.27
CA GLY A 80 -3.83 2.84 -7.10
C GLY A 80 -4.14 2.09 -5.81
N ALA A 81 -5.14 1.21 -5.82
CA ALA A 81 -5.47 0.36 -4.67
C ALA A 81 -4.34 -0.60 -4.29
N TYR A 82 -3.63 -1.17 -5.28
CA TYR A 82 -2.46 -2.03 -5.03
C TYR A 82 -1.31 -1.24 -4.38
N VAL A 83 -1.03 -0.03 -4.86
CA VAL A 83 -0.03 0.87 -4.27
C VAL A 83 -0.39 1.24 -2.82
N GLN A 84 -1.66 1.49 -2.53
CA GLN A 84 -2.11 1.75 -1.15
C GLN A 84 -1.82 0.56 -0.22
N LYS A 85 -2.05 -0.69 -0.67
CA LYS A 85 -1.72 -1.89 0.11
C LYS A 85 -0.22 -2.02 0.35
N LEU A 86 0.61 -1.73 -0.65
CA LEU A 86 2.06 -1.73 -0.49
C LEU A 86 2.52 -0.68 0.53
N ASN A 87 1.96 0.53 0.48
CA ASN A 87 2.29 1.58 1.45
C ASN A 87 1.86 1.19 2.88
N ALA A 88 0.72 0.53 3.04
CA ALA A 88 0.28 0.00 4.32
C ALA A 88 1.26 -1.05 4.87
N TYR A 89 1.75 -1.95 4.00
CA TYR A 89 2.77 -2.94 4.37
C TYR A 89 4.10 -2.29 4.77
N VAL A 90 4.58 -1.28 4.02
CA VAL A 90 5.79 -0.54 4.37
C VAL A 90 5.65 0.13 5.73
N LYS A 91 4.51 0.77 6.00
CA LYS A 91 4.23 1.38 7.31
C LYS A 91 4.25 0.33 8.42
N ALA A 92 3.53 -0.77 8.24
CA ALA A 92 3.49 -1.85 9.23
C ALA A 92 4.87 -2.47 9.46
N SER A 93 5.73 -2.52 8.45
CA SER A 93 7.11 -3.02 8.57
C SER A 93 7.97 -2.08 9.41
N SER A 94 7.79 -0.77 9.23
CA SER A 94 8.42 0.24 10.09
C SER A 94 7.92 0.12 11.53
N ASP A 95 6.61 -0.01 11.74
CA ASP A 95 6.03 -0.15 13.07
C ASP A 95 6.54 -1.43 13.77
N TYR A 96 6.67 -2.53 13.04
CA TYR A 96 7.27 -3.78 13.50
C TYR A 96 8.73 -3.58 13.94
N ALA A 97 9.55 -2.94 13.11
CA ALA A 97 10.95 -2.67 13.47
C ALA A 97 11.07 -1.80 14.74
N GLN A 98 10.20 -0.80 14.90
CA GLN A 98 10.18 0.02 16.11
C GLN A 98 9.73 -0.77 17.35
N CYS A 99 8.84 -1.76 17.18
CA CYS A 99 8.47 -2.67 18.26
C CYS A 99 9.67 -3.52 18.69
N GLU A 100 10.39 -4.12 17.74
CA GLU A 100 11.56 -4.95 18.02
C GLU A 100 12.66 -4.17 18.74
N VAL A 101 12.94 -2.93 18.29
CA VAL A 101 13.90 -2.05 18.98
C VAL A 101 13.53 -1.82 20.45
N LYS A 102 12.25 -1.56 20.74
CA LYS A 102 11.78 -1.36 22.11
C LYS A 102 11.87 -2.63 22.94
N ALA A 103 11.55 -3.79 22.35
CA ALA A 103 11.65 -5.08 23.02
C ALA A 103 13.10 -5.42 23.39
N LEU A 104 14.08 -5.04 22.57
CA LEU A 104 15.51 -5.25 22.84
C LEU A 104 16.09 -4.26 23.86
N GLN A 105 15.41 -3.16 24.15
CA GLN A 105 15.84 -2.13 25.10
C GLN A 105 15.28 -2.32 26.51
N GLN A 106 14.43 -3.31 26.72
CA GLN A 106 13.87 -3.69 28.04
C GLN A 106 14.68 -4.83 28.66
#